data_AF-A0A849EDI0-F1
#
_entry.id   AF-A0A849EDI0-F1
#
_cell.length_a   1.000
_cell.length_b   1.000
_cell.length_c   1.000
_cell.angle_alpha   90.00
_cell.angle_beta   90.00
_cell.angle_gamma   90.00
#
_symmetry.space_group_name_H-M   'P 1'
#
loop_
_entity.id
_entity.type
_entity.pdbx_description
1 polymer ?
#
loop_
_entity_poly.entity_id
_entity_poly.type
_entity_poly.pdbx_seq_one_letter_code
_entity_poly.pdbx_strand_id
1 'polypeptide(L)'
;MSEKEGRLHPAAGGLRIGKILPDRKQHEPADADLEWDRDGQYFHYLTKWMHALGQVQIATGDRKYVRWARELAKAACEAFARRANHGTVTGLYWKMNVDLTYPVVASMGHHDPLDGYITLLEIDRSLPQKDRGQPALDLSGELSIFKQLCIGRDWVTNDALGIGGLLFDACRLIQLTPGDDREFVNAMLISLLEASHTGLRHFLSGGTLQESAAQRLAFRELGLSIGIHAIPLILARLDQSGDVELSSRTKPLIVDLERVVQLADAIEDFWLQPAHRRSRSWQHHENINMVMLASSLMPDGVLRLRT
;
A
#
# COMPACT_ATOMS: atom_id res chain seq x y z
N MET A 1 -23.29 12.99 -14.22
CA MET A 1 -22.77 12.08 -15.25
C MET A 1 -23.91 11.21 -15.75
N SER A 2 -24.05 11.02 -17.07
CA SER A 2 -25.04 10.07 -17.61
C SER A 2 -24.60 8.61 -17.41
N GLU A 3 -25.49 7.64 -17.50
CA GLU A 3 -25.11 6.21 -17.37
C GLU A 3 -24.07 5.81 -18.44
N LYS A 4 -24.23 6.28 -19.68
CA LYS A 4 -23.30 6.04 -20.77
C LYS A 4 -21.90 6.58 -20.47
N GLU A 5 -21.83 7.79 -19.93
CA GLU A 5 -20.58 8.44 -19.54
C GLU A 5 -19.96 7.75 -18.32
N GLY A 6 -20.76 7.31 -17.35
CA GLY A 6 -20.30 6.54 -16.19
C GLY A 6 -19.68 5.19 -16.56
N ARG A 7 -20.20 4.51 -17.60
CA ARG A 7 -19.58 3.27 -18.12
C ARG A 7 -18.20 3.51 -18.76
N LEU A 8 -17.93 4.71 -19.25
CA LEU A 8 -16.62 5.09 -19.81
C LEU A 8 -15.64 5.52 -18.71
N HIS A 9 -16.17 6.09 -17.62
CA HIS A 9 -15.43 6.66 -16.50
C HIS A 9 -15.85 6.06 -15.14
N PRO A 10 -15.77 4.73 -14.97
CA PRO A 10 -16.31 4.04 -13.79
C PRO A 10 -15.59 4.41 -12.48
N ALA A 11 -14.41 5.00 -12.56
CA ALA A 11 -13.59 5.36 -11.41
C ALA A 11 -13.63 6.85 -11.05
N ALA A 12 -14.28 7.70 -11.86
CA ALA A 12 -14.29 9.15 -11.67
C ALA A 12 -15.05 9.60 -10.41
N GLY A 13 -15.90 8.74 -9.83
CA GLY A 13 -16.60 8.97 -8.55
C GLY A 13 -16.01 8.19 -7.37
N GLY A 14 -14.80 7.65 -7.51
CA GLY A 14 -14.25 6.67 -6.59
C GLY A 14 -14.61 5.23 -6.96
N LEU A 15 -14.32 4.29 -6.07
CA LEU A 15 -14.56 2.86 -6.27
C LEU A 15 -15.12 2.23 -4.99
N ARG A 16 -16.44 1.99 -4.99
CA ARG A 16 -17.13 1.27 -3.90
C ARG A 16 -16.74 -0.21 -3.94
N ILE A 17 -16.26 -0.73 -2.82
CA ILE A 17 -15.90 -2.15 -2.66
C ILE A 17 -17.14 -2.98 -2.28
N GLY A 18 -18.03 -2.40 -1.47
CA GLY A 18 -19.20 -3.07 -0.94
C GLY A 18 -18.89 -3.84 0.33
N LYS A 19 -19.72 -3.64 1.35
CA LYS A 19 -19.69 -4.37 2.63
C LYS A 19 -21.09 -4.81 3.01
N ILE A 20 -21.18 -5.69 4.01
CA ILE A 20 -22.45 -6.31 4.44
C ILE A 20 -23.37 -5.25 5.05
N LEU A 21 -22.82 -4.36 5.88
CA LEU A 21 -23.58 -3.27 6.48
C LEU A 21 -23.49 -2.01 5.61
N PRO A 22 -24.55 -1.19 5.54
CA PRO A 22 -24.50 0.08 4.83
C PRO A 22 -23.49 1.04 5.47
N ASP A 23 -23.11 2.08 4.72
CA ASP A 23 -22.27 3.14 5.24
C ASP A 23 -22.95 3.88 6.40
N ARG A 24 -22.14 4.29 7.38
CA ARG A 24 -22.61 5.04 8.54
C ARG A 24 -23.08 6.43 8.13
N LYS A 25 -24.30 6.81 8.53
CA LYS A 25 -24.83 8.16 8.29
C LYS A 25 -24.17 9.17 9.22
N GLN A 26 -24.07 10.42 8.77
CA GLN A 26 -23.37 11.47 9.50
C GLN A 26 -23.90 11.71 10.93
N HIS A 27 -25.19 11.48 11.17
CA HIS A 27 -25.83 11.64 12.48
C HIS A 27 -25.77 10.38 13.36
N GLU A 28 -25.36 9.24 12.80
CA GLU A 28 -25.24 7.99 13.56
C GLU A 28 -23.96 8.00 14.39
N PRO A 29 -24.01 7.52 15.65
CA PRO A 29 -22.83 7.44 16.50
C PRO A 29 -21.78 6.49 15.90
N ALA A 30 -20.51 6.83 16.10
CA ALA A 30 -19.41 5.97 15.69
C ALA A 30 -19.36 4.69 16.55
N ASP A 31 -19.14 3.56 15.91
CA ASP A 31 -18.93 2.26 16.53
C ASP A 31 -17.74 1.59 15.85
N ALA A 32 -16.61 1.53 16.56
CA ALA A 32 -15.35 1.05 15.99
C ALA A 32 -15.38 -0.44 15.65
N ASP A 33 -16.16 -1.24 16.37
CA ASP A 33 -16.26 -2.69 16.16
C ASP A 33 -17.08 -3.00 14.90
N LEU A 34 -18.10 -2.17 14.60
CA LEU A 34 -18.92 -2.31 13.40
C LEU A 34 -18.34 -1.62 12.16
N GLU A 35 -17.48 -0.61 12.31
CA GLU A 35 -17.04 0.24 11.20
C GLU A 35 -16.28 -0.54 10.11
N TRP A 36 -15.65 -1.65 10.46
CA TRP A 36 -14.97 -2.57 9.53
C TRP A 36 -15.93 -3.32 8.59
N ASP A 37 -17.16 -3.55 9.06
CA ASP A 37 -18.21 -4.26 8.34
C ASP A 37 -19.18 -3.32 7.62
N ARG A 38 -19.05 -2.00 7.85
CA ARG A 38 -19.81 -0.95 7.17
C ARG A 38 -19.20 -0.54 5.85
N ASP A 39 -20.06 -0.25 4.89
CA ASP A 39 -19.65 0.23 3.58
C ASP A 39 -18.98 1.61 3.66
N GLY A 40 -18.40 2.01 2.54
CA GLY A 40 -17.62 3.22 2.39
C GLY A 40 -16.39 2.96 1.52
N GLN A 41 -15.58 3.99 1.36
CA GLN A 41 -14.34 3.91 0.61
C GLN A 41 -13.17 4.14 1.57
N TYR A 42 -12.15 3.29 1.47
CA TYR A 42 -10.94 3.35 2.29
C TYR A 42 -9.76 3.72 1.41
N PHE A 43 -8.98 4.73 1.81
CA PHE A 43 -7.92 5.25 0.95
C PHE A 43 -6.91 4.17 0.54
N HIS A 44 -6.44 3.37 1.50
CA HIS A 44 -5.48 2.28 1.23
C HIS A 44 -6.04 1.19 0.30
N TYR A 45 -7.35 0.93 0.29
CA TYR A 45 -7.90 -0.01 -0.69
C TYR A 45 -7.94 0.60 -2.09
N LEU A 46 -8.21 1.90 -2.20
CA LEU A 46 -8.18 2.60 -3.48
C LEU A 46 -6.76 2.61 -4.06
N THR A 47 -5.71 2.76 -3.26
CA THR A 47 -4.32 2.67 -3.75
C THR A 47 -3.99 1.27 -4.29
N LYS A 48 -4.49 0.19 -3.68
CA LYS A 48 -4.33 -1.17 -4.24
C LYS A 48 -5.08 -1.35 -5.56
N TRP A 49 -6.28 -0.79 -5.71
CA TRP A 49 -7.02 -0.80 -6.98
C TRP A 49 -6.33 0.03 -8.07
N MET A 50 -5.83 1.21 -7.73
CA MET A 50 -5.02 2.05 -8.60
C MET A 50 -3.79 1.28 -9.12
N HIS A 51 -3.03 0.63 -8.24
CA HIS A 51 -1.91 -0.23 -8.62
C HIS A 51 -2.35 -1.37 -9.55
N ALA A 52 -3.40 -2.11 -9.19
CA ALA A 52 -3.91 -3.22 -9.99
C ALA A 52 -4.31 -2.77 -11.41
N LEU A 53 -5.00 -1.63 -11.54
CA LEU A 53 -5.36 -1.06 -12.84
C LEU A 53 -4.11 -0.68 -13.67
N GLY A 54 -3.08 -0.13 -13.02
CA GLY A 54 -1.77 0.12 -13.66
C GLY A 54 -1.13 -1.18 -14.19
N GLN A 55 -1.11 -2.23 -13.38
CA GLN A 55 -0.55 -3.53 -13.77
C GLN A 55 -1.34 -4.20 -14.90
N VAL A 56 -2.68 -4.10 -14.90
CA VAL A 56 -3.53 -4.60 -15.99
C VAL A 56 -3.28 -3.83 -17.29
N GLN A 57 -3.05 -2.52 -17.22
CA GLN A 57 -2.65 -1.76 -18.40
C GLN A 57 -1.37 -2.35 -19.01
N ILE A 58 -0.32 -2.56 -18.21
CA ILE A 58 0.93 -3.10 -18.76
C ILE A 58 0.73 -4.51 -19.32
N ALA A 59 -0.03 -5.36 -18.63
CA ALA A 59 -0.27 -6.74 -19.04
C ALA A 59 -1.08 -6.87 -20.35
N THR A 60 -1.97 -5.92 -20.63
CA THR A 60 -2.94 -6.02 -21.75
C THR A 60 -2.69 -5.00 -22.86
N GLY A 61 -1.98 -3.91 -22.58
CA GLY A 61 -1.86 -2.74 -23.45
C GLY A 61 -3.13 -1.87 -23.54
N ASP A 62 -4.23 -2.24 -22.88
CA ASP A 62 -5.50 -1.52 -22.95
C ASP A 62 -5.54 -0.26 -22.06
N ARG A 63 -5.33 0.86 -22.74
CA ARG A 63 -5.13 2.20 -22.14
C ARG A 63 -6.29 2.69 -21.29
N LYS A 64 -7.47 2.05 -21.33
CA LYS A 64 -8.58 2.41 -20.43
C LYS A 64 -8.20 2.19 -18.97
N TYR A 65 -7.38 1.19 -18.64
CA TYR A 65 -7.07 0.86 -17.25
C TYR A 65 -6.19 1.92 -16.58
N VAL A 66 -5.16 2.43 -17.28
CA VAL A 66 -4.36 3.54 -16.72
C VAL A 66 -5.17 4.83 -16.62
N ARG A 67 -6.11 5.06 -17.54
CA ARG A 67 -7.05 6.18 -17.41
C ARG A 67 -7.90 6.04 -16.15
N TRP A 68 -8.52 4.88 -15.91
CA TRP A 68 -9.33 4.64 -14.72
C TRP A 68 -8.51 4.74 -13.44
N ALA A 69 -7.25 4.28 -13.45
CA ALA A 69 -6.35 4.44 -12.31
C ALA A 69 -6.11 5.92 -11.97
N ARG A 70 -5.94 6.76 -12.99
CA ARG A 70 -5.73 8.22 -12.84
C ARG A 70 -7.00 8.95 -12.44
N GLU A 71 -8.15 8.54 -12.96
CA GLU A 71 -9.45 9.05 -12.51
C GLU A 71 -9.70 8.72 -11.03
N LEU A 72 -9.42 7.48 -10.63
CA LEU A 72 -9.53 7.04 -9.24
C LEU A 72 -8.59 7.85 -8.35
N ALA A 73 -7.35 8.06 -8.79
CA ALA A 73 -6.37 8.88 -8.10
C ALA A 73 -6.89 10.29 -7.84
N LYS A 74 -7.42 10.98 -8.86
CA LYS A 74 -7.97 12.32 -8.72
C LYS A 74 -9.17 12.37 -7.77
N ALA A 75 -10.13 11.46 -7.95
CA ALA A 75 -11.30 11.37 -7.08
C ALA A 75 -10.91 11.10 -5.62
N ALA A 76 -9.97 10.19 -5.39
CA ALA A 76 -9.49 9.85 -4.05
C ALA A 76 -8.70 11.00 -3.43
N CYS A 77 -7.79 11.65 -4.17
CA CYS A 77 -7.00 12.77 -3.66
C CYS A 77 -7.90 13.93 -3.23
N GLU A 78 -8.93 14.26 -4.00
CA GLU A 78 -9.84 15.35 -3.65
C GLU A 78 -10.73 15.00 -2.45
N ALA A 79 -11.34 13.81 -2.45
CA ALA A 79 -12.28 13.43 -1.40
C ALA A 79 -11.62 13.14 -0.05
N PHE A 80 -10.46 12.48 -0.05
CA PHE A 80 -9.81 12.04 1.19
C PHE A 80 -8.88 13.10 1.79
N ALA A 81 -8.53 14.16 1.06
CA ALA A 81 -7.65 15.21 1.57
C ALA A 81 -8.30 15.97 2.74
N ARG A 82 -7.68 15.88 3.92
CA ARG A 82 -8.01 16.72 5.07
C ARG A 82 -7.28 18.05 4.96
N ARG A 83 -8.04 19.13 4.84
CA ARG A 83 -7.52 20.49 4.64
C ARG A 83 -7.61 21.33 5.91
N ALA A 84 -6.61 22.17 6.15
CA ALA A 84 -6.65 23.24 7.16
C ALA A 84 -7.49 24.43 6.66
N ASN A 85 -7.73 25.42 7.53
CA ASN A 85 -8.57 26.61 7.24
C ASN A 85 -8.11 27.42 6.01
N HIS A 86 -6.83 27.34 5.63
CA HIS A 86 -6.27 28.02 4.46
C HIS A 86 -6.18 27.13 3.21
N GLY A 87 -6.83 25.96 3.20
CA GLY A 87 -6.91 25.05 2.05
C GLY A 87 -5.73 24.06 1.93
N THR A 88 -4.66 24.26 2.70
CA THR A 88 -3.50 23.36 2.74
C THR A 88 -3.90 21.97 3.21
N VAL A 89 -3.49 20.93 2.46
CA VAL A 89 -3.71 19.53 2.86
C VAL A 89 -2.75 19.20 4.01
N THR A 90 -3.29 18.75 5.14
CA THR A 90 -2.54 18.42 6.37
C THR A 90 -2.65 16.95 6.75
N GLY A 91 -3.43 16.16 6.01
CA GLY A 91 -3.54 14.73 6.20
C GLY A 91 -4.60 14.15 5.29
N LEU A 92 -4.97 12.90 5.58
CA LEU A 92 -6.03 12.20 4.88
C LEU A 92 -7.10 11.75 5.88
N TYR A 93 -8.30 11.53 5.39
CA TYR A 93 -9.30 10.73 6.08
C TYR A 93 -9.01 9.25 5.83
N TRP A 94 -9.25 8.39 6.81
CA TRP A 94 -9.03 6.95 6.67
C TRP A 94 -10.16 6.33 5.85
N LYS A 95 -11.39 6.79 6.11
CA LYS A 95 -12.62 6.27 5.47
C LYS A 95 -13.58 7.41 5.12
N MET A 96 -14.06 7.39 3.88
CA MET A 96 -15.14 8.23 3.38
C MET A 96 -16.41 7.39 3.21
N ASN A 97 -17.58 8.04 3.18
CA ASN A 97 -18.83 7.36 2.84
C ASN A 97 -18.87 6.92 1.36
N VAL A 98 -19.91 6.20 0.96
CA VAL A 98 -19.93 5.51 -0.35
C VAL A 98 -19.81 6.48 -1.54
N ASP A 99 -20.45 7.64 -1.45
CA ASP A 99 -20.46 8.66 -2.51
C ASP A 99 -19.40 9.77 -2.31
N LEU A 100 -18.47 9.58 -1.37
CA LEU A 100 -17.36 10.49 -1.07
C LEU A 100 -17.75 11.89 -0.58
N THR A 101 -18.99 12.09 -0.14
CA THR A 101 -19.50 13.41 0.28
C THR A 101 -19.07 13.83 1.70
N TYR A 102 -18.71 12.90 2.60
CA TYR A 102 -18.22 13.23 3.94
C TYR A 102 -17.32 12.15 4.56
N PRO A 103 -16.41 12.54 5.47
CA PRO A 103 -15.56 11.59 6.19
C PRO A 103 -16.36 10.79 7.22
N VAL A 104 -16.16 9.47 7.19
CA VAL A 104 -16.72 8.54 8.18
C VAL A 104 -15.70 8.28 9.28
N VAL A 105 -14.42 8.20 8.95
CA VAL A 105 -13.37 8.10 9.98
C VAL A 105 -12.30 9.14 9.71
N ALA A 106 -12.18 10.07 10.67
CA ALA A 106 -11.36 11.27 10.53
C ALA A 106 -9.87 11.06 10.82
N SER A 107 -9.50 9.92 11.41
CA SER A 107 -8.10 9.51 11.56
C SER A 107 -7.49 9.16 10.20
N MET A 108 -6.21 8.83 10.19
CA MET A 108 -5.42 8.53 8.99
C MET A 108 -4.56 7.32 9.30
N GLY A 109 -4.45 6.37 8.37
CA GLY A 109 -3.50 5.28 8.48
C GLY A 109 -2.07 5.81 8.48
N HIS A 110 -1.18 5.18 9.25
CA HIS A 110 0.20 5.64 9.42
C HIS A 110 0.94 5.76 8.07
N HIS A 111 0.77 4.73 7.22
CA HIS A 111 1.39 4.62 5.90
C HIS A 111 0.52 5.13 4.74
N ASP A 112 -0.71 5.60 4.97
CA ASP A 112 -1.63 6.03 3.89
C ASP A 112 -0.99 7.06 2.93
N PRO A 113 -0.26 8.09 3.40
CA PRO A 113 0.41 9.03 2.48
C PRO A 113 1.54 8.40 1.68
N LEU A 114 2.25 7.42 2.25
CA LEU A 114 3.31 6.69 1.56
C LEU A 114 2.72 5.85 0.43
N ASP A 115 1.71 5.04 0.74
CA ASP A 115 0.98 4.22 -0.23
C ASP A 115 0.44 5.08 -1.39
N GLY A 116 -0.12 6.24 -1.05
CA GLY A 116 -0.64 7.20 -2.03
C GLY A 116 0.45 7.76 -2.93
N TYR A 117 1.54 8.29 -2.36
CA TYR A 117 2.64 8.84 -3.15
C TYR A 117 3.24 7.81 -4.12
N ILE A 118 3.59 6.63 -3.62
CA ILE A 118 4.25 5.58 -4.42
C ILE A 118 3.32 5.08 -5.53
N THR A 119 2.03 4.92 -5.24
CA THR A 119 1.05 4.47 -6.22
C THR A 119 0.79 5.51 -7.32
N LEU A 120 0.67 6.79 -6.94
CA LEU A 120 0.57 7.86 -7.93
C LEU A 120 1.82 7.94 -8.80
N LEU A 121 3.00 7.75 -8.21
CA LEU A 121 4.27 7.78 -8.91
C LEU A 121 4.40 6.63 -9.91
N GLU A 122 4.01 5.42 -9.51
CA GLU A 122 3.94 4.25 -10.39
C GLU A 122 2.99 4.48 -11.58
N ILE A 123 1.79 4.98 -11.32
CA ILE A 123 0.82 5.30 -12.38
C ILE A 123 1.32 6.42 -13.28
N ASP A 124 2.06 7.40 -12.75
CA ASP A 124 2.63 8.44 -13.58
C ASP A 124 3.73 7.93 -14.51
N ARG A 125 4.63 7.10 -13.99
CA ARG A 125 5.72 6.51 -14.77
C ARG A 125 5.21 5.54 -15.85
N SER A 126 4.08 4.88 -15.63
CA SER A 126 3.45 4.00 -16.63
C SER A 126 2.68 4.72 -17.74
N LEU A 127 2.51 6.06 -17.67
CA LEU A 127 1.77 6.80 -18.70
C LEU A 127 2.58 6.87 -20.01
N PRO A 128 2.03 6.42 -21.16
CA PRO A 128 2.72 6.52 -22.44
C PRO A 128 3.06 7.96 -22.81
N GLN A 129 4.26 8.20 -23.37
CA GLN A 129 4.74 9.55 -23.71
C GLN A 129 3.76 10.37 -24.56
N LYS A 130 3.07 9.72 -25.51
CA LYS A 130 2.06 10.36 -26.37
C LYS A 130 0.82 10.88 -25.62
N ASP A 131 0.58 10.44 -24.39
CA ASP A 131 -0.51 10.94 -23.54
C ASP A 131 -0.04 11.98 -22.52
N ARG A 132 1.28 12.19 -22.37
CA ARG A 132 1.79 13.24 -21.49
C ARG A 132 1.33 14.61 -22.00
N GLY A 133 1.01 15.50 -21.06
CA GLY A 133 0.51 16.85 -21.34
C GLY A 133 -1.01 16.97 -21.47
N GLN A 134 -1.78 15.87 -21.40
CA GLN A 134 -3.24 15.94 -21.31
C GLN A 134 -3.66 16.37 -19.90
N PRO A 135 -4.31 17.53 -19.69
CA PRO A 135 -4.65 18.03 -18.35
C PRO A 135 -5.56 17.09 -17.56
N ALA A 136 -6.47 16.40 -18.24
CA ALA A 136 -7.35 15.40 -17.63
C ALA A 136 -6.57 14.23 -17.01
N LEU A 137 -5.43 13.87 -17.60
CA LEU A 137 -4.58 12.79 -17.12
C LEU A 137 -3.49 13.29 -16.17
N ASP A 138 -3.07 14.56 -16.20
CA ASP A 138 -2.00 15.05 -15.34
C ASP A 138 -2.24 14.77 -13.83
N LEU A 139 -1.23 14.23 -13.14
CA LEU A 139 -1.23 13.91 -11.69
C LEU A 139 -0.22 14.78 -10.90
N SER A 140 0.37 15.80 -11.52
CA SER A 140 1.45 16.59 -10.91
C SER A 140 1.02 17.26 -9.60
N GLY A 141 -0.23 17.74 -9.52
CA GLY A 141 -0.78 18.35 -8.31
C GLY A 141 -0.94 17.34 -7.17
N GLU A 142 -1.53 16.19 -7.47
CA GLU A 142 -1.74 15.09 -6.53
C GLU A 142 -0.40 14.53 -6.01
N LEU A 143 0.57 14.32 -6.91
CA LEU A 143 1.92 13.90 -6.55
C LEU A 143 2.60 14.89 -5.60
N SER A 144 2.46 16.19 -5.87
CA SER A 144 3.01 17.24 -5.01
C SER A 144 2.40 17.19 -3.60
N ILE A 145 1.07 17.04 -3.50
CA ILE A 145 0.36 16.91 -2.22
C ILE A 145 0.88 15.71 -1.42
N PHE A 146 0.92 14.53 -2.04
CA PHE A 146 1.33 13.31 -1.35
C PHE A 146 2.82 13.31 -0.99
N LYS A 147 3.67 13.89 -1.84
CA LYS A 147 5.07 14.14 -1.52
C LYS A 147 5.22 15.00 -0.27
N GLN A 148 4.46 16.10 -0.16
CA GLN A 148 4.50 16.96 1.02
C GLN A 148 4.05 16.23 2.29
N LEU A 149 3.01 15.40 2.20
CA LEU A 149 2.55 14.60 3.34
C LEU A 149 3.57 13.57 3.82
N CYS A 150 4.51 13.16 2.97
CA CYS A 150 5.59 12.22 3.31
C CYS A 150 6.81 12.89 3.98
N ILE A 151 7.04 14.18 3.74
CA ILE A 151 8.23 14.88 4.24
C ILE A 151 8.25 14.89 5.77
N GLY A 152 9.38 14.48 6.35
CA GLY A 152 9.62 14.53 7.80
C GLY A 152 8.85 13.50 8.64
N ARG A 153 8.17 12.53 8.01
CA ARG A 153 7.50 11.46 8.73
C ARG A 153 8.45 10.36 9.18
N ASP A 154 8.14 9.79 10.34
CA ASP A 154 8.71 8.53 10.81
C ASP A 154 7.82 7.37 10.33
N TRP A 155 8.42 6.40 9.66
CA TRP A 155 7.72 5.24 9.09
C TRP A 155 7.82 3.99 9.96
N VAL A 156 8.62 4.02 11.03
CA VAL A 156 8.84 2.86 11.91
C VAL A 156 7.52 2.38 12.51
N THR A 157 7.32 1.07 12.47
CA THR A 157 6.20 0.39 13.14
C THR A 157 6.68 -0.98 13.63
N ASN A 158 6.07 -1.48 14.70
CA ASN A 158 6.29 -2.84 15.20
C ASN A 158 5.19 -3.82 14.73
N ASP A 159 4.23 -3.35 13.93
CA ASP A 159 3.18 -4.16 13.35
C ASP A 159 3.70 -4.98 12.15
N ALA A 160 3.49 -6.30 12.17
CA ALA A 160 3.98 -7.20 11.11
C ALA A 160 3.48 -6.79 9.72
N LEU A 161 2.19 -6.45 9.58
CA LEU A 161 1.62 -6.04 8.30
C LEU A 161 2.23 -4.73 7.81
N GLY A 162 2.38 -3.76 8.71
CA GLY A 162 3.01 -2.48 8.40
C GLY A 162 4.47 -2.63 7.97
N ILE A 163 5.27 -3.47 8.63
CA ILE A 163 6.65 -3.75 8.22
C ILE A 163 6.70 -4.40 6.83
N GLY A 164 5.82 -5.38 6.59
CA GLY A 164 5.68 -5.99 5.26
C GLY A 164 5.31 -4.96 4.18
N GLY A 165 4.43 -4.02 4.51
CA GLY A 165 4.06 -2.90 3.66
C GLY A 165 5.23 -1.99 3.30
N LEU A 166 6.10 -1.65 4.26
CA LEU A 166 7.30 -0.84 4.00
C LEU A 166 8.27 -1.53 3.04
N LEU A 167 8.50 -2.84 3.22
CA LEU A 167 9.35 -3.63 2.32
C LEU A 167 8.74 -3.75 0.93
N PHE A 168 7.42 -3.95 0.85
CA PHE A 168 6.68 -3.95 -0.41
C PHE A 168 6.82 -2.62 -1.16
N ASP A 169 6.65 -1.50 -0.46
CA ASP A 169 6.77 -0.16 -1.04
C ASP A 169 8.21 0.19 -1.44
N ALA A 170 9.20 -0.22 -0.65
CA ALA A 170 10.62 -0.14 -1.02
C ALA A 170 10.90 -0.94 -2.32
N CYS A 171 10.33 -2.14 -2.43
CA CYS A 171 10.44 -2.96 -3.62
C CYS A 171 9.83 -2.31 -4.85
N ARG A 172 8.67 -1.64 -4.71
CA ARG A 172 8.07 -0.89 -5.81
C ARG A 172 8.98 0.26 -6.23
N LEU A 173 9.45 1.09 -5.30
CA LEU A 173 10.27 2.26 -5.61
C LEU A 173 11.54 1.92 -6.39
N ILE A 174 12.28 0.87 -5.99
CA ILE A 174 13.53 0.49 -6.65
C ILE A 174 13.33 -0.11 -8.05
N GLN A 175 12.11 -0.52 -8.40
CA GLN A 175 11.77 -1.05 -9.73
C GLN A 175 11.34 0.03 -10.72
N LEU A 176 10.98 1.22 -10.23
CA LEU A 176 10.48 2.28 -11.10
C LEU A 176 11.61 2.95 -11.89
N THR A 177 11.30 3.40 -13.11
CA THR A 177 12.23 4.19 -13.92
C THR A 177 12.58 5.51 -13.22
N PRO A 178 13.84 5.96 -13.24
CA PRO A 178 14.22 7.26 -12.68
C PRO A 178 13.45 8.41 -13.34
N GLY A 179 13.12 9.43 -12.55
CA GLY A 179 12.55 10.70 -13.00
C GLY A 179 13.18 11.88 -12.26
N ASP A 180 12.68 13.09 -12.46
CA ASP A 180 13.21 14.31 -11.85
C ASP A 180 13.16 14.29 -10.30
N ASP A 181 12.34 13.41 -9.72
CA ASP A 181 12.21 13.19 -8.28
C ASP A 181 13.18 12.14 -7.73
N ARG A 182 14.17 11.70 -8.51
CA ARG A 182 15.13 10.63 -8.17
C ARG A 182 15.75 10.78 -6.79
N GLU A 183 16.26 11.96 -6.44
CA GLU A 183 16.92 12.18 -5.15
C GLU A 183 15.96 11.92 -3.97
N PHE A 184 14.73 12.41 -4.09
CA PHE A 184 13.70 12.20 -3.08
C PHE A 184 13.27 10.73 -3.00
N VAL A 185 13.12 10.07 -4.14
CA VAL A 185 12.79 8.64 -4.21
C VAL A 185 13.88 7.78 -3.59
N ASN A 186 15.15 8.07 -3.87
CA ASN A 186 16.29 7.36 -3.29
C ASN A 186 16.37 7.57 -1.77
N ALA A 187 16.19 8.80 -1.30
CA ALA A 187 16.15 9.10 0.13
C ALA A 187 14.97 8.38 0.83
N MET A 188 13.81 8.34 0.19
CA MET A 188 12.65 7.62 0.69
C MET A 188 12.92 6.11 0.75
N LEU A 189 13.44 5.51 -0.31
CA LEU A 189 13.80 4.10 -0.34
C LEU A 189 14.71 3.72 0.83
N ILE A 190 15.77 4.51 1.08
CA ILE A 190 16.67 4.31 2.21
C ILE A 190 15.89 4.40 3.54
N SER A 191 15.05 5.43 3.71
CA SER A 191 14.23 5.60 4.90
C SER A 191 13.28 4.41 5.15
N LEU A 192 12.68 3.84 4.11
CA LEU A 192 11.80 2.67 4.23
C LEU A 192 12.58 1.43 4.67
N LEU A 193 13.79 1.22 4.15
CA LEU A 193 14.64 0.08 4.54
C LEU A 193 15.12 0.21 5.99
N GLU A 194 15.51 1.40 6.42
CA GLU A 194 15.90 1.69 7.81
C GLU A 194 14.72 1.52 8.78
N ALA A 195 13.53 1.99 8.39
CA ALA A 195 12.31 1.83 9.17
C ALA A 195 11.89 0.36 9.26
N SER A 196 11.98 -0.39 8.15
CA SER A 196 11.70 -1.82 8.11
C SER A 196 12.65 -2.59 9.02
N HIS A 197 13.96 -2.34 8.95
CA HIS A 197 14.94 -2.98 9.84
C HIS A 197 14.65 -2.72 11.32
N THR A 198 14.42 -1.45 11.67
CA THR A 198 14.09 -1.05 13.05
C THR A 198 12.80 -1.72 13.54
N GLY A 199 11.75 -1.69 12.71
CA GLY A 199 10.47 -2.31 13.01
C GLY A 199 10.58 -3.82 13.20
N LEU A 200 11.34 -4.49 12.33
CA LEU A 200 11.54 -5.93 12.37
C LEU A 200 12.25 -6.37 13.66
N ARG A 201 13.26 -5.60 14.11
CA ARG A 201 13.92 -5.83 15.40
C ARG A 201 12.94 -5.74 16.57
N HIS A 202 12.08 -4.72 16.58
CA HIS A 202 11.05 -4.56 17.61
C HIS A 202 10.03 -5.71 17.58
N PHE A 203 9.54 -6.07 16.39
CA PHE A 203 8.61 -7.17 16.21
C PHE A 203 9.18 -8.49 16.74
N LEU A 204 10.40 -8.85 16.35
CA LEU A 204 11.05 -10.09 16.77
C LEU A 204 11.34 -10.13 18.28
N SER A 205 11.65 -8.98 18.90
CA SER A 205 11.83 -8.90 20.35
C SER A 205 10.53 -9.09 21.15
N GLY A 206 9.37 -8.91 20.49
CA GLY A 206 8.06 -9.00 21.12
C GLY A 206 7.56 -10.42 21.38
N GLY A 207 8.21 -11.46 20.83
CA GLY A 207 7.86 -12.86 21.13
C GLY A 207 6.52 -13.35 20.55
N THR A 208 5.91 -12.60 19.64
CA THR A 208 4.57 -12.93 19.08
C THR A 208 4.54 -14.22 18.29
N LEU A 209 5.64 -14.59 17.62
CA LEU A 209 5.73 -15.80 16.81
C LEU A 209 5.81 -17.09 17.64
N GLN A 210 6.09 -16.97 18.94
CA GLN A 210 6.17 -18.07 19.90
C GLN A 210 4.81 -18.40 20.50
N GLU A 211 3.81 -17.53 20.31
CA GLU A 211 2.44 -17.72 20.79
C GLU A 211 1.69 -18.80 19.98
N SER A 212 0.56 -19.25 20.54
CA SER A 212 -0.30 -20.21 19.85
C SER A 212 -0.99 -19.61 18.63
N ALA A 213 -1.41 -20.45 17.68
CA ALA A 213 -2.14 -20.01 16.48
C ALA A 213 -3.46 -19.27 16.78
N ALA A 214 -4.02 -19.40 17.98
CA ALA A 214 -5.24 -18.68 18.38
C ALA A 214 -4.97 -17.24 18.85
N GLN A 215 -3.72 -16.92 19.23
CA GLN A 215 -3.30 -15.59 19.70
C GLN A 215 -2.57 -14.79 18.60
N ARG A 216 -2.24 -15.43 17.48
CA ARG A 216 -1.56 -14.83 16.33
C ARG A 216 -2.56 -14.39 15.26
N LEU A 217 -2.21 -13.38 14.46
CA LEU A 217 -3.02 -12.87 13.36
C LEU A 217 -2.36 -13.19 12.01
N ALA A 218 -2.85 -14.23 11.34
CA ALA A 218 -2.21 -14.77 10.14
C ALA A 218 -2.01 -13.75 9.03
N PHE A 219 -3.04 -12.99 8.64
CA PHE A 219 -2.90 -11.98 7.57
C PHE A 219 -1.81 -10.93 7.86
N ARG A 220 -1.54 -10.60 9.13
CA ARG A 220 -0.49 -9.63 9.47
C ARG A 220 0.90 -10.23 9.26
N GLU A 221 1.09 -11.45 9.74
CA GLU A 221 2.35 -12.16 9.59
C GLU A 221 2.62 -12.58 8.14
N LEU A 222 1.59 -13.01 7.40
CA LEU A 222 1.70 -13.31 5.98
C LEU A 222 1.98 -12.05 5.16
N GLY A 223 1.45 -10.89 5.57
CA GLY A 223 1.83 -9.59 5.00
C GLY A 223 3.30 -9.26 5.22
N LEU A 224 3.83 -9.56 6.41
CA LEU A 224 5.27 -9.48 6.66
C LEU A 224 6.04 -10.44 5.73
N SER A 225 5.59 -11.69 5.60
CA SER A 225 6.22 -12.70 4.73
C SER A 225 6.36 -12.21 3.29
N ILE A 226 5.27 -11.67 2.72
CA ILE A 226 5.28 -11.08 1.37
C ILE A 226 6.34 -9.97 1.25
N GLY A 227 6.41 -9.07 2.24
CA GLY A 227 7.41 -8.00 2.25
C GLY A 227 8.85 -8.53 2.36
N ILE A 228 9.09 -9.56 3.17
CA ILE A 228 10.42 -10.18 3.33
C ILE A 228 10.89 -10.81 2.02
N HIS A 229 10.00 -11.47 1.27
CA HIS A 229 10.31 -11.98 -0.07
C HIS A 229 10.72 -10.89 -1.08
N ALA A 230 10.47 -9.62 -0.78
CA ALA A 230 10.91 -8.49 -1.58
C ALA A 230 12.40 -8.14 -1.41
N ILE A 231 13.01 -8.56 -0.30
CA ILE A 231 14.40 -8.22 0.06
C ILE A 231 15.38 -8.66 -1.04
N PRO A 232 15.40 -9.93 -1.51
CA PRO A 232 16.35 -10.35 -2.55
C PRO A 232 16.25 -9.52 -3.83
N LEU A 233 15.03 -9.14 -4.24
CA LEU A 233 14.82 -8.30 -5.41
C LEU A 233 15.34 -6.87 -5.19
N ILE A 234 15.13 -6.30 -4.00
CA ILE A 234 15.65 -4.98 -3.63
C ILE A 234 17.18 -5.00 -3.68
N LEU A 235 17.82 -5.97 -3.04
CA LEU A 235 19.29 -6.09 -2.99
C LEU A 235 19.88 -6.21 -4.39
N ALA A 236 19.33 -7.11 -5.22
CA ALA A 236 19.80 -7.29 -6.59
C ALA A 236 19.70 -6.00 -7.43
N ARG A 237 18.68 -5.16 -7.20
CA ARG A 237 18.52 -3.89 -7.91
C ARG A 237 19.40 -2.78 -7.36
N LEU A 238 19.65 -2.75 -6.05
CA LEU A 238 20.62 -1.83 -5.45
C LEU A 238 22.02 -2.06 -6.05
N ASP A 239 22.43 -3.33 -6.16
CA ASP A 239 23.71 -3.71 -6.75
C ASP A 239 23.82 -3.36 -8.25
N GLN A 240 22.72 -3.53 -9.01
CA GLN A 240 22.70 -3.26 -10.45
C GLN A 240 22.62 -1.77 -10.80
N SER A 241 21.87 -0.98 -10.04
CA SER A 241 21.61 0.43 -10.39
C SER A 241 22.85 1.30 -10.21
N GLY A 242 23.64 1.07 -9.16
CA GLY A 242 24.73 1.97 -8.75
C GLY A 242 24.27 3.40 -8.41
N ASP A 243 22.97 3.67 -8.47
CA ASP A 243 22.35 4.99 -8.39
C ASP A 243 21.89 5.37 -6.98
N VAL A 244 21.84 4.38 -6.09
CA VAL A 244 21.47 4.55 -4.69
C VAL A 244 22.74 4.44 -3.85
N GLU A 245 23.24 5.59 -3.40
CA GLU A 245 24.40 5.62 -2.52
C GLU A 245 24.00 5.29 -1.08
N LEU A 246 24.31 4.07 -0.65
CA LEU A 246 24.08 3.65 0.73
C LEU A 246 25.15 4.24 1.66
N SER A 247 24.70 4.92 2.71
CA SER A 247 25.60 5.44 3.74
C SER A 247 26.32 4.31 4.51
N SER A 248 27.41 4.65 5.20
CA SER A 248 28.09 3.71 6.11
C SER A 248 27.19 3.23 7.26
N ARG A 249 26.16 4.00 7.62
CA ARG A 249 25.14 3.64 8.61
C ARG A 249 24.11 2.68 8.05
N THR A 250 23.73 2.84 6.78
CA THR A 250 22.66 2.05 6.13
C THR A 250 23.17 0.67 5.71
N LYS A 251 24.41 0.58 5.20
CA LYS A 251 24.98 -0.70 4.70
C LYS A 251 24.86 -1.89 5.67
N PRO A 252 25.20 -1.76 6.97
CA PRO A 252 25.03 -2.88 7.91
C PRO A 252 23.56 -3.31 8.10
N LEU A 253 22.62 -2.37 8.05
CA LEU A 253 21.19 -2.66 8.22
C LEU A 253 20.65 -3.50 7.05
N ILE A 254 21.16 -3.24 5.84
CA ILE A 254 20.83 -4.02 4.64
C ILE A 254 21.33 -5.47 4.77
N VAL A 255 22.55 -5.67 5.29
CA VAL A 255 23.09 -7.01 5.57
C VAL A 255 22.25 -7.75 6.61
N ASP A 256 21.75 -7.06 7.63
CA ASP A 256 20.86 -7.65 8.62
C ASP A 256 19.51 -8.07 8.01
N LEU A 257 18.97 -7.29 7.06
CA LEU A 257 17.73 -7.64 6.36
C LEU A 257 17.88 -8.93 5.54
N GLU A 258 19.03 -9.16 4.92
CA GLU A 258 19.30 -10.42 4.20
C GLU A 258 19.20 -11.66 5.11
N ARG A 259 19.58 -11.52 6.39
CA ARG A 259 19.55 -12.62 7.36
C ARG A 259 18.14 -13.02 7.79
N VAL A 260 17.15 -12.16 7.59
CA VAL A 260 15.76 -12.43 8.00
C VAL A 260 14.93 -13.06 6.90
N VAL A 261 15.49 -13.33 5.71
CA VAL A 261 14.73 -13.93 4.59
C VAL A 261 14.10 -15.27 4.98
N GLN A 262 14.79 -16.08 5.79
CA GLN A 262 14.28 -17.37 6.31
C GLN A 262 13.06 -17.23 7.24
N LEU A 263 12.78 -16.02 7.74
CA LEU A 263 11.60 -15.77 8.56
C LEU A 263 10.30 -15.92 7.76
N ALA A 264 10.32 -15.58 6.46
CA ALA A 264 9.16 -15.75 5.59
C ALA A 264 8.74 -17.22 5.53
N ASP A 265 9.70 -18.11 5.23
CA ASP A 265 9.48 -19.56 5.19
C ASP A 265 8.93 -20.08 6.54
N ALA A 266 9.49 -19.62 7.66
CA ALA A 266 9.01 -20.03 8.99
C ALA A 266 7.56 -19.58 9.28
N ILE A 267 7.16 -18.39 8.83
CA ILE A 267 5.78 -17.90 8.96
C ILE A 267 4.85 -18.72 8.08
N GLU A 268 5.26 -18.99 6.84
CA GLU A 268 4.48 -19.75 5.85
C GLU A 268 4.29 -21.20 6.29
N ASP A 269 5.36 -21.87 6.69
CA ASP A 269 5.32 -23.24 7.21
C ASP A 269 4.40 -23.37 8.41
N PHE A 270 4.38 -22.37 9.30
CA PHE A 270 3.44 -22.33 10.41
C PHE A 270 1.99 -22.28 9.91
N TRP A 271 1.64 -21.36 9.02
CA TRP A 271 0.26 -21.18 8.57
C TRP A 271 -0.20 -22.20 7.53
N LEU A 272 0.71 -22.90 6.85
CA LEU A 272 0.40 -24.03 5.98
C LEU A 272 -0.18 -25.22 6.76
N GLN A 273 0.19 -25.38 8.03
CA GLN A 273 -0.30 -26.48 8.86
C GLN A 273 -1.83 -26.43 9.01
N PRO A 274 -2.58 -27.49 8.60
CA PRO A 274 -4.03 -27.51 8.72
C PRO A 274 -4.53 -27.31 10.15
N ALA A 275 -3.75 -27.75 11.15
CA ALA A 275 -4.09 -27.56 12.56
C ALA A 275 -4.19 -26.08 12.96
N HIS A 276 -3.27 -25.24 12.48
CA HIS A 276 -3.26 -23.80 12.80
C HIS A 276 -4.39 -23.05 12.08
N ARG A 277 -4.78 -23.50 10.89
CA ARG A 277 -5.92 -22.93 10.14
C ARG A 277 -7.29 -23.29 10.70
N ARG A 278 -7.35 -24.24 11.64
CA ARG A 278 -8.57 -24.51 12.44
C ARG A 278 -8.71 -23.59 13.65
N SER A 279 -7.74 -22.72 13.92
CA SER A 279 -7.85 -21.77 15.03
C SER A 279 -8.96 -20.74 14.78
N ARG A 280 -9.57 -20.24 15.85
CA ARG A 280 -10.62 -19.21 15.76
C ARG A 280 -10.10 -17.93 15.08
N SER A 281 -8.85 -17.54 15.37
CA SER A 281 -8.20 -16.37 14.76
C SER A 281 -8.11 -16.50 13.25
N TRP A 282 -7.74 -17.70 12.75
CA TRP A 282 -7.75 -17.95 11.31
C TRP A 282 -9.15 -17.87 10.71
N GLN A 283 -10.11 -18.60 11.30
CA GLN A 283 -11.47 -18.71 10.78
C GLN A 283 -12.21 -17.37 10.72
N HIS A 284 -11.99 -16.49 11.69
CA HIS A 284 -12.62 -15.16 11.71
C HIS A 284 -12.17 -14.27 10.54
N HIS A 285 -10.99 -14.55 9.98
CA HIS A 285 -10.38 -13.78 8.89
C HIS A 285 -10.05 -14.66 7.69
N GLU A 286 -10.80 -15.76 7.47
CA GLU A 286 -10.45 -16.80 6.51
C GLU A 286 -10.19 -16.25 5.09
N ASN A 287 -11.07 -15.39 4.59
CA ASN A 287 -10.96 -14.83 3.25
C ASN A 287 -9.64 -14.06 3.03
N ILE A 288 -9.29 -13.17 3.97
CA ILE A 288 -8.03 -12.40 3.86
C ILE A 288 -6.82 -13.31 4.10
N ASN A 289 -6.89 -14.21 5.09
CA ASN A 289 -5.80 -15.13 5.39
C ASN A 289 -5.45 -16.03 4.20
N MET A 290 -6.47 -16.55 3.48
CA MET A 290 -6.26 -17.38 2.30
C MET A 290 -5.59 -16.62 1.15
N VAL A 291 -6.01 -15.38 0.89
CA VAL A 291 -5.39 -14.54 -0.16
C VAL A 291 -3.96 -14.18 0.22
N MET A 292 -3.72 -13.80 1.47
CA MET A 292 -2.39 -13.45 1.96
C MET A 292 -1.45 -14.65 1.93
N LEU A 293 -1.92 -15.85 2.29
CA LEU A 293 -1.13 -17.09 2.21
C LEU A 293 -0.81 -17.45 0.76
N ALA A 294 -1.78 -17.37 -0.14
CA ALA A 294 -1.51 -17.62 -1.56
C ALA A 294 -0.49 -16.61 -2.13
N SER A 295 -0.60 -15.35 -1.72
CA SER A 295 0.29 -14.28 -2.15
C SER A 295 1.70 -14.45 -1.57
N SER A 296 1.85 -14.93 -0.33
CA SER A 296 3.16 -15.15 0.28
C SER A 296 3.90 -16.33 -0.37
N LEU A 297 3.17 -17.39 -0.76
CA LEU A 297 3.74 -18.55 -1.45
C LEU A 297 4.09 -18.28 -2.93
N MET A 298 3.50 -17.25 -3.53
CA MET A 298 3.77 -16.82 -4.91
C MET A 298 3.99 -15.30 -4.96
N PRO A 299 5.03 -14.78 -4.27
CA PRO A 299 5.16 -13.35 -3.99
C PRO A 299 5.48 -12.54 -5.25
N ASP A 300 6.14 -13.14 -6.24
CA ASP A 300 6.45 -12.52 -7.52
C ASP A 300 5.21 -11.96 -8.25
N GLY A 301 4.02 -12.54 -8.05
CA GLY A 301 2.77 -12.06 -8.65
C GLY A 301 2.33 -10.69 -8.15
N VAL A 302 2.84 -10.24 -6.99
CA VAL A 302 2.53 -8.96 -6.36
C VAL A 302 3.77 -8.06 -6.27
N LEU A 303 4.95 -8.64 -6.06
CA LEU A 303 6.19 -7.88 -5.85
C LEU A 303 6.81 -7.35 -7.15
N ARG A 304 6.69 -8.08 -8.26
CA ARG A 304 7.31 -7.66 -9.52
C ARG A 304 6.37 -6.74 -10.29
N LEU A 305 6.82 -5.50 -10.50
CA LEU A 305 6.13 -4.60 -11.42
C LEU A 305 6.29 -5.13 -12.84
N ARG A 306 5.19 -5.19 -13.58
CA ARG A 306 5.25 -5.41 -15.03
C ARG A 306 5.85 -4.17 -15.69
N THR A 307 6.75 -4.39 -16.62
CA THR A 307 7.46 -3.37 -17.41
C THR A 307 7.26 -3.60 -18.89
#